data_AF-A0A1S4ACS3-F1
#
_entry.id   AF-A0A1S4ACS3-F1
#
_cell.length_a   1.000
_cell.length_b   1.000
_cell.length_c   1.000
_cell.angle_alpha   90.00
_cell.angle_beta   90.00
_cell.angle_gamma   90.00
#
_symmetry.space_group_name_H-M   'P 1'
#
loop_
_entity.id
_entity.type
_entity.pdbx_description
1 polymer ?
#
loop_
_entity_poly.entity_id
_entity_poly.type
_entity_poly.pdbx_seq_one_letter_code
_entity_poly.pdbx_strand_id
1 'polypeptide(L)'
;MSKIEEIDTRVKADLYDIGYHRWSQVRASTDYIHTVIDGVKSFIVCLQNNRCSCGQFQLDELPCPHALAALRHMNESYENYCSPYYMRESLLQTYEIPVDPLPDESKWNVPQHIVEEVVMPPIGRRQPGRPKK
;
A
#
# COMPACT_ATOMS: atom_id res chain seq x y z
N MET A 1 23.48 10.90 -0.37
CA MET A 1 22.12 11.03 -0.95
C MET A 1 21.16 11.02 0.22
N SER A 2 20.23 11.96 0.32
CA SER A 2 19.25 11.96 1.41
C SER A 2 18.26 10.81 1.16
N LYS A 3 17.94 10.02 2.20
CA LYS A 3 16.93 8.93 2.15
C LYS A 3 15.61 9.32 1.48
N ILE A 4 15.31 10.62 1.45
CA ILE A 4 14.13 11.24 0.85
C ILE A 4 14.05 11.02 -0.68
N GLU A 5 15.18 10.90 -1.39
CA GLU A 5 15.18 10.66 -2.84
C GLU A 5 14.97 9.17 -3.21
N GLU A 6 14.80 8.27 -2.24
CA GLU A 6 14.79 6.81 -2.45
C GLU A 6 13.40 6.16 -2.39
N ILE A 7 12.37 6.89 -1.94
CA ILE A 7 10.99 6.39 -1.93
C ILE A 7 10.44 6.29 -3.36
N ASP A 8 9.73 5.20 -3.65
CA ASP A 8 9.05 4.98 -4.93
C ASP A 8 8.14 6.18 -5.29
N THR A 9 8.28 6.70 -6.50
CA THR A 9 7.56 7.90 -6.96
C THR A 9 6.04 7.73 -6.95
N ARG A 10 5.53 6.49 -7.04
CA ARG A 10 4.09 6.17 -6.96
C ARG A 10 3.54 6.46 -5.57
N VAL A 11 4.29 6.12 -4.52
CA VAL A 11 3.90 6.38 -3.12
C VAL A 11 3.76 7.88 -2.85
N LYS A 12 4.64 8.68 -3.45
CA LYS A 12 4.55 10.13 -3.33
C LYS A 12 3.25 10.66 -3.94
N ALA A 13 2.86 10.19 -5.14
CA ALA A 13 1.60 10.58 -5.77
C ALA A 13 0.40 10.16 -4.92
N ASP A 14 0.39 8.93 -4.40
CA ASP A 14 -0.68 8.43 -3.54
C ASP A 14 -0.85 9.31 -2.29
N LEU A 15 0.25 9.65 -1.59
CA LEU A 15 0.18 10.50 -0.39
C LEU A 15 -0.34 11.92 -0.67
N TYR A 16 -0.12 12.47 -1.87
CA TYR A 16 -0.73 13.74 -2.28
C TYR A 16 -2.24 13.61 -2.51
N ASP A 17 -2.70 12.48 -3.07
CA ASP A 17 -4.09 12.26 -3.46
C ASP A 17 -5.03 11.85 -2.31
N ILE A 18 -4.52 11.27 -1.21
CA ILE A 18 -5.35 10.83 -0.06
C ILE A 18 -5.99 12.03 0.72
N GLY A 19 -5.84 13.26 0.23
CA GLY A 19 -6.62 14.38 0.75
C GLY A 19 -6.05 14.99 2.03
N TYR A 20 -4.72 14.97 2.17
CA TYR A 20 -3.95 15.63 3.23
C TYR A 20 -4.27 17.15 3.40
N HIS A 21 -4.88 17.77 2.39
CA HIS A 21 -5.35 19.15 2.47
C HIS A 21 -6.57 19.36 3.37
N ARG A 22 -7.23 18.28 3.84
CA ARG A 22 -8.35 18.39 4.77
C ARG A 22 -7.83 18.76 6.16
N TRP A 23 -8.14 19.97 6.62
CA TRP A 23 -7.72 20.45 7.93
C TRP A 23 -8.28 19.55 9.04
N SER A 24 -7.39 18.79 9.67
CA SER A 24 -7.68 18.00 10.85
C SER A 24 -7.05 18.68 12.07
N GLN A 25 -7.80 18.81 13.15
CA GLN A 25 -7.24 19.37 14.38
C GLN A 25 -6.41 18.30 15.08
N VAL A 26 -5.16 18.63 15.41
CA VAL A 26 -4.25 17.72 16.13
C VAL A 26 -4.08 18.19 17.57
N ARG A 27 -4.12 17.25 18.51
CA ARG A 27 -3.81 17.48 19.93
C ARG A 27 -2.70 16.50 20.34
N ALA A 28 -1.52 17.02 20.68
CA ALA A 28 -0.46 16.20 21.22
C ALA A 28 -0.79 15.76 22.64
N SER A 29 -0.69 14.47 22.91
CA SER A 29 -0.78 13.90 24.27
C SER A 29 0.62 13.64 24.83
N THR A 30 1.54 13.19 23.98
CA THR A 30 2.98 13.06 24.23
C THR A 30 3.75 13.47 22.96
N ASP A 31 5.08 13.33 22.96
CA ASP A 31 5.93 13.60 21.79
C ASP A 31 5.65 12.67 20.60
N TYR A 32 5.01 11.53 20.83
CA TYR A 32 4.76 10.50 19.81
C TYR A 32 3.30 10.04 19.73
N ILE A 33 2.44 10.47 20.67
CA ILE A 33 1.00 10.15 20.68
C ILE A 33 0.21 11.42 20.38
N HIS A 34 -0.59 11.37 19.32
CA HIS A 34 -1.42 12.47 18.87
C HIS A 34 -2.87 12.01 18.72
N THR A 35 -3.80 12.84 19.19
CA THR A 35 -5.22 12.70 18.88
C THR A 35 -5.56 13.61 17.71
N VAL A 36 -6.07 13.05 16.62
CA VAL A 36 -6.43 13.75 15.39
C VAL A 36 -7.95 13.75 15.26
N ILE A 37 -8.55 14.94 15.17
CA ILE A 37 -9.99 15.13 14.99
C ILE A 37 -10.26 15.34 13.51
N ASP A 38 -10.99 14.40 12.91
CA ASP A 38 -11.39 14.38 11.51
C ASP A 38 -12.93 14.40 11.45
N GLY A 39 -13.48 15.59 11.22
CA GLY A 39 -14.91 15.85 11.35
C GLY A 39 -15.43 15.60 12.77
N VAL A 40 -16.31 14.60 12.91
CA VAL A 40 -16.93 14.21 14.20
C VAL A 40 -16.20 13.06 14.90
N LYS A 41 -15.18 12.47 14.25
CA LYS A 41 -14.45 11.33 14.80
C LYS A 41 -13.06 11.78 15.28
N SER A 42 -12.55 11.08 16.28
CA SER A 42 -11.18 11.23 16.77
C SER A 42 -10.40 9.95 16.56
N PHE A 43 -9.16 10.09 16.11
CA PHE A 43 -8.23 8.99 15.89
C PHE A 43 -6.98 9.18 16.74
N ILE A 44 -6.50 8.09 17.34
CA ILE A 44 -5.24 8.06 18.07
C ILE A 44 -4.15 7.60 17.10
N VAL A 45 -3.10 8.40 16.97
CA VAL A 45 -1.90 8.14 16.18
C VAL A 45 -0.72 7.96 17.13
N CYS A 46 0.04 6.89 16.95
CA CYS A 46 1.31 6.65 17.61
C CYS A 46 2.42 6.59 16.56
N LEU A 47 3.22 7.65 16.47
CA LEU A 47 4.30 7.79 15.49
C LEU A 47 5.50 6.88 15.80
N GLN A 48 5.78 6.61 17.09
CA GLN A 48 6.88 5.72 17.49
C GLN A 48 6.69 4.28 16.97
N ASN A 49 5.44 3.83 16.86
CA ASN A 49 5.10 2.47 16.46
C ASN A 49 4.45 2.39 15.07
N ASN A 50 4.38 3.50 14.33
CA ASN A 50 3.69 3.60 13.04
C ASN A 50 2.25 3.05 13.07
N ARG A 51 1.44 3.47 14.07
CA ARG A 51 0.04 3.01 14.19
C ARG A 51 -0.96 4.14 14.22
N CYS A 52 -2.11 3.91 13.61
CA CYS A 52 -3.28 4.76 13.75
C CYS A 52 -4.51 3.90 14.10
N SER A 53 -5.38 4.40 14.97
CA SER A 53 -6.66 3.75 15.25
C SER A 53 -7.59 3.61 14.02
N CYS A 54 -7.31 4.28 12.91
CA CYS A 54 -8.00 4.04 11.63
C CYS A 54 -7.60 2.73 10.94
N GLY A 55 -6.47 2.12 11.34
CA GLY A 55 -5.97 0.85 10.82
C GLY A 55 -5.09 0.96 9.57
N GLN A 56 -5.26 1.99 8.75
CA GLN A 56 -4.55 2.13 7.46
C GLN A 56 -3.04 2.18 7.62
N PHE A 57 -2.52 2.89 8.62
CA PHE A 57 -1.08 3.00 8.84
C PHE A 57 -0.42 1.63 9.10
N GLN A 58 -1.15 0.71 9.75
CA GLN A 58 -0.68 -0.65 10.00
C GLN A 58 -0.81 -1.57 8.80
N LEU A 59 -1.84 -1.36 7.97
CA LEU A 59 -2.14 -2.21 6.83
C LEU A 59 -1.26 -1.88 5.63
N ASP A 60 -1.15 -0.58 5.34
CA ASP A 60 -0.41 -0.08 4.19
C ASP A 60 1.06 0.14 4.52
N GLU A 61 1.43 0.10 5.80
CA GLU A 61 2.77 0.46 6.31
C GLU A 61 3.26 1.83 5.79
N LEU A 62 2.31 2.70 5.48
CA LEU A 62 2.48 4.06 4.99
C LEU A 62 1.69 5.02 5.86
N PRO A 63 2.18 6.25 6.08
CA PRO A 63 1.45 7.25 6.85
C PRO A 63 0.05 7.52 6.27
N CYS A 64 -0.98 7.12 7.03
CA CYS A 64 -2.36 7.49 6.72
C CYS A 64 -2.59 9.01 6.88
N PRO A 65 -3.72 9.58 6.43
CA PRO A 65 -4.00 11.02 6.55
C PRO A 65 -3.89 11.57 7.98
N HIS A 66 -4.31 10.79 8.97
CA HIS A 66 -4.20 11.18 10.38
C HIS A 66 -2.74 11.21 10.84
N ALA A 67 -1.93 10.24 10.41
CA ALA A 67 -0.49 10.22 10.69
C ALA A 67 0.22 11.40 10.01
N LEU A 68 -0.11 11.70 8.74
CA LEU A 68 0.41 12.86 8.03
C LEU A 68 0.05 14.18 8.74
N ALA A 69 -1.17 14.30 9.27
CA ALA A 69 -1.57 15.47 10.06
C ALA A 69 -0.73 15.61 11.34
N ALA A 70 -0.49 14.49 12.06
CA ALA A 70 0.37 14.48 13.25
C ALA A 70 1.82 14.85 12.92
N LEU A 71 2.37 14.32 11.83
CA LEU A 71 3.72 14.63 11.35
C LEU A 71 3.88 16.09 11.00
N ARG A 72 2.89 16.68 10.31
CA ARG A 72 2.85 18.12 10.02
C ARG A 72 2.86 18.95 11.31
N HIS A 73 2.10 18.53 12.32
CA HIS A 73 2.08 19.22 13.62
C HIS A 73 3.44 19.18 14.32
N MET A 74 4.20 18.09 14.15
CA MET A 74 5.57 17.94 14.68
C MET A 74 6.64 18.56 13.77
N ASN A 75 6.26 19.04 12.58
CA ASN A 75 7.17 19.50 11.53
C ASN A 75 8.21 18.43 11.12
N GLU A 76 7.78 17.17 11.12
CA GLU A 76 8.55 15.99 10.76
C GLU A 76 8.22 15.52 9.34
N SER A 77 9.22 14.95 8.67
CA SER A 77 9.09 14.39 7.33
C SER A 77 8.40 13.04 7.36
N TYR A 78 7.38 12.81 6.52
CA TYR A 78 6.66 11.53 6.49
C TYR A 78 7.50 10.38 5.93
N GLU A 79 8.54 10.70 5.17
CA GLU A 79 9.46 9.76 4.54
C GLU A 79 10.13 8.84 5.56
N ASN A 80 10.37 9.33 6.78
CA ASN A 80 10.96 8.56 7.88
C ASN A 80 10.01 7.49 8.45
N TYR A 81 8.73 7.54 8.07
CA TYR A 81 7.65 6.72 8.61
C TYR A 81 7.07 5.77 7.55
N CYS A 82 7.62 5.76 6.34
CA CYS A 82 7.30 4.79 5.29
C CYS A 82 8.09 3.49 5.50
N SER A 83 7.45 2.35 5.25
CA SER A 83 8.14 1.05 5.30
C SER A 83 9.27 0.94 4.27
N PRO A 84 10.38 0.23 4.60
CA PRO A 84 11.44 -0.08 3.65
C PRO A 84 10.94 -0.79 2.38
N TYR A 85 9.79 -1.46 2.45
CA TYR A 85 9.14 -2.10 1.30
C TYR A 85 8.94 -1.13 0.11
N TYR A 86 8.70 0.15 0.41
CA TYR A 86 8.45 1.21 -0.56
C TYR A 86 9.72 1.95 -1.03
N MET A 87 10.90 1.47 -0.63
CA MET A 87 12.17 2.04 -1.05
C MET A 87 12.64 1.41 -2.36
N ARG A 88 13.33 2.20 -3.19
CA ARG A 88 13.87 1.76 -4.48
C ARG A 88 14.76 0.53 -4.34
N GLU A 89 15.53 0.45 -3.27
CA GLU A 89 16.44 -0.67 -3.01
C GLU A 89 15.65 -1.98 -2.90
N SER A 90 14.51 -1.97 -2.19
CA SER A 90 13.63 -3.13 -2.05
C SER A 90 12.97 -3.50 -3.39
N LEU A 91 12.60 -2.51 -4.20
CA LEU A 91 12.10 -2.73 -5.55
C LEU A 91 13.17 -3.40 -6.43
N LEU A 92 14.37 -2.85 -6.47
CA LEU A 92 15.48 -3.41 -7.27
C LEU A 92 15.83 -4.82 -6.82
N GLN A 93 15.88 -5.07 -5.51
CA GLN A 93 16.14 -6.38 -4.94
C GLN A 93 15.06 -7.41 -5.33
N THR A 94 13.79 -6.99 -5.40
CA THR A 94 12.69 -7.86 -5.84
C THR A 94 12.87 -8.33 -7.29
N TYR A 95 13.41 -7.47 -8.16
CA TYR A 95 13.66 -7.76 -9.58
C TYR A 95 15.13 -8.08 -9.89
N GLU A 96 15.93 -8.40 -8.87
CA GLU A 96 17.34 -8.73 -9.05
C GLU A 96 17.52 -10.04 -9.85
N ILE A 97 16.58 -10.97 -9.67
CA ILE A 97 16.57 -12.25 -10.37
C ILE A 97 16.09 -12.01 -11.81
N PRO A 98 16.92 -12.30 -12.83
CA PRO A 98 16.51 -12.17 -14.22
C PRO A 98 15.41 -13.18 -14.53
N VAL A 99 14.38 -12.70 -15.22
CA VAL A 99 13.37 -13.59 -15.83
C VAL A 99 13.94 -14.05 -17.16
N ASP A 100 14.29 -15.33 -17.26
CA ASP A 100 14.69 -15.92 -18.52
C ASP A 100 13.52 -15.84 -19.51
N PRO A 101 13.75 -15.35 -20.75
CA PRO A 101 12.70 -15.32 -21.75
C PRO A 101 12.25 -16.75 -22.02
N LEU A 102 10.93 -16.94 -22.07
CA LEU A 102 10.38 -18.22 -22.47
C LEU A 102 10.90 -18.55 -23.88
N PRO A 103 11.39 -19.78 -24.12
CA PRO A 103 11.77 -20.19 -25.46
C PRO A 103 10.53 -20.16 -26.36
N ASP A 104 10.75 -20.16 -27.67
CA ASP A 104 9.66 -20.30 -28.65
C ASP A 104 8.84 -21.57 -28.35
N GLU A 105 7.52 -21.51 -28.56
CA GLU A 105 6.59 -22.61 -28.29
C GLU A 105 6.99 -23.90 -29.02
N SER A 106 7.59 -23.79 -30.22
CA SER A 106 8.11 -24.95 -30.97
C SER A 106 9.23 -25.71 -30.27
N LYS A 107 9.89 -25.11 -29.28
CA LYS A 107 10.99 -25.69 -28.50
C LYS A 107 10.53 -26.23 -27.14
N TRP A 108 9.26 -26.09 -26.80
CA TRP A 108 8.74 -26.56 -25.51
C TRP A 108 8.70 -28.08 -25.48
N ASN A 109 9.26 -28.66 -24.42
CA ASN A 109 9.09 -30.09 -24.14
C ASN A 109 7.83 -30.27 -23.28
N VAL A 110 6.68 -30.34 -23.94
CA VAL A 110 5.38 -30.55 -23.28
C VAL A 110 5.10 -32.06 -23.19
N PRO A 111 4.97 -32.62 -21.97
CA PRO A 111 4.62 -34.03 -21.80
C PRO A 111 3.29 -34.37 -22.47
N GLN A 112 3.20 -35.56 -23.06
CA GLN A 112 2.04 -35.98 -23.83
C GLN A 112 0.72 -35.93 -23.05
N HIS A 113 0.73 -36.25 -21.75
CA HIS A 113 -0.47 -36.18 -20.91
C HIS A 113 -1.01 -34.75 -20.72
N ILE A 114 -0.17 -33.70 -20.87
CA ILE A 114 -0.59 -32.30 -20.82
C ILE A 114 -1.15 -31.87 -22.18
N VAL A 115 -0.52 -32.29 -23.28
CA VAL A 115 -1.01 -32.02 -24.65
C VAL A 115 -2.41 -32.63 -24.85
N GLU A 116 -2.65 -33.79 -24.26
CA GLU A 116 -3.93 -34.50 -24.32
C GLU A 116 -4.95 -33.99 -23.29
N GLU A 117 -4.55 -33.12 -22.35
CA GLU A 117 -5.43 -32.58 -21.33
C GLU A 117 -6.38 -31.53 -21.92
N VAL A 118 -7.67 -31.85 -21.95
CA VAL A 118 -8.73 -30.92 -22.33
C VAL A 118 -9.19 -30.15 -21.09
N VAL A 119 -8.69 -28.92 -20.92
CA VAL A 119 -9.14 -28.03 -19.84
C VAL A 119 -10.52 -27.47 -20.18
N MET A 120 -11.54 -27.99 -19.52
CA MET A 120 -12.91 -27.48 -19.64
C MET A 120 -13.07 -26.16 -18.87
N PRO A 121 -13.83 -25.19 -19.38
CA PRO A 121 -14.12 -23.97 -18.64
C PRO A 121 -14.86 -24.32 -17.32
N PRO A 122 -14.63 -23.55 -16.24
CA PRO A 122 -15.35 -23.75 -15.01
C PRO A 122 -16.85 -23.66 -15.26
N ILE A 123 -17.61 -24.61 -14.68
CA ILE A 123 -19.06 -24.63 -14.79
C ILE A 123 -19.62 -23.45 -13.98
N GLY A 124 -19.79 -22.32 -14.65
CA GLY A 124 -20.37 -21.12 -14.06
C GLY A 124 -21.87 -21.29 -13.86
N ARG A 125 -22.36 -21.11 -12.64
CA ARG A 125 -23.80 -20.90 -12.40
C ARG A 125 -24.09 -19.42 -12.59
N ARG A 126 -25.11 -19.08 -13.41
CA ARG A 126 -25.65 -17.72 -13.43
C ARG A 126 -26.18 -17.40 -12.04
N GLN A 127 -25.61 -16.38 -11.40
CA GLN A 127 -26.16 -15.87 -10.14
C GLN A 127 -27.61 -15.43 -10.36
N PRO A 128 -28.51 -15.61 -9.38
CA PRO A 128 -29.86 -15.08 -9.44
C PRO A 128 -29.81 -13.60 -9.82
N GLY A 129 -30.55 -13.22 -10.86
CA GLY A 129 -30.67 -11.82 -11.24
C GLY A 129 -31.25 -11.00 -10.08
N ARG A 130 -31.01 -9.69 -10.10
CA ARG A 130 -31.60 -8.76 -9.13
C ARG A 130 -33.11 -8.99 -9.04
N PRO A 131 -33.70 -9.16 -7.83
CA PRO A 131 -35.14 -9.24 -7.66
C PRO A 131 -35.83 -8.04 -8.34
N LYS A 132 -36.92 -8.29 -9.07
CA LYS A 132 -37.75 -7.21 -9.60
C LYS A 132 -38.41 -6.48 -8.43
N LYS A 133 -38.45 -5.14 -8.51
CA LYS A 133 -39.27 -4.30 -7.63
C LYS A 133 -40.76 -4.54 -7.88
#